data_AF-G4ZBI1-F1
#
_entry.id   AF-G4ZBI1-F1
#
_cell.length_a   1.000
_cell.length_b   1.000
_cell.length_c   1.000
_cell.angle_alpha   90.00
_cell.angle_beta   90.00
_cell.angle_gamma   90.00
#
_symmetry.space_group_name_H-M   'P 1'
#
loop_
_entity.id
_entity.type
_entity.pdbx_description
1 polymer ?
#
loop_
_entity_poly.entity_id
_entity_poly.type
_entity_poly.pdbx_seq_one_letter_code
_entity_poly.pdbx_strand_id
1 'polypeptide(L)' 'DFWSGLSSFPLLQAVAEVAFNVVCSSAAAERNFSTHKFVHSTLRNRLAPERVEKLEHIFFNAKNCSTDELE' A
#
# COMPACT_ATOMS: atom_id res chain seq x y z
N ASP A 1 0.35 9.93 16.39
CA ASP A 1 1.71 10.05 15.85
C ASP A 1 2.50 11.04 16.68
N PHE A 2 3.79 10.78 16.92
CA PHE A 2 4.63 11.72 17.69
C PHE A 2 4.85 13.02 16.91
N TRP A 3 5.19 12.90 15.62
CA TRP A 3 5.46 14.05 14.76
C TRP A 3 4.20 14.81 14.35
N SER A 4 3.07 14.12 14.16
CA SER A 4 1.80 14.77 13.79
C SER A 4 1.23 15.65 14.91
N GLY A 5 1.64 15.45 16.16
CA GLY A 5 1.17 16.23 17.32
C GLY A 5 1.99 17.49 17.61
N LEU A 6 3.10 17.72 16.90
CA LEU A 6 4.03 18.82 17.16
C LEU A 6 3.80 19.99 16.21
N SER A 7 3.05 21.02 16.65
CA SER A 7 2.81 22.23 15.87
C SER A 7 3.96 23.27 15.94
N SER A 8 4.92 23.09 16.85
CA SER A 8 5.98 24.08 17.11
C SER A 8 7.10 24.08 16.06
N PHE A 9 7.18 23.05 15.21
CA PHE A 9 8.26 22.89 14.23
C PHE A 9 7.72 22.44 12.86
N PRO A 10 6.96 23.29 12.15
CA PRO A 10 6.23 22.89 10.95
C PRO A 10 7.14 22.38 9.82
N LEU A 11 8.32 22.98 9.64
CA LEU A 11 9.28 22.52 8.61
C LEU A 11 9.90 21.16 8.96
N LEU A 12 10.24 20.94 10.24
CA LEU A 12 10.81 19.67 10.68
C LEU A 12 9.74 18.57 10.67
N GLN A 13 8.51 18.91 11.04
CA GLN A 13 7.35 18.03 10.96
C GLN A 13 7.15 17.53 9.52
N ALA A 14 7.15 18.43 8.53
CA ALA A 14 7.00 18.05 7.12
C ALA A 14 8.12 17.09 6.65
N VAL A 15 9.37 17.34 7.06
CA VAL A 15 10.50 16.44 6.73
C VAL A 15 10.34 15.08 7.41
N ALA A 16 9.95 15.07 8.69
CA ALA A 16 9.75 13.83 9.45
C ALA A 16 8.60 13.00 8.85
N GLU A 17 7.48 13.63 8.51
CA GLU A 17 6.35 12.96 7.85
C GLU A 17 6.78 12.29 6.55
N VAL A 18 7.57 12.96 5.70
CA VAL A 18 8.09 12.34 4.49
C VAL A 18 9.03 11.18 4.85
N ALA A 19 10.02 11.41 5.71
CA ALA A 19 11.05 10.42 6.02
C ALA A 19 10.50 9.13 6.64
N PHE A 20 9.51 9.25 7.54
CA PHE A 20 8.93 8.10 8.23
C PHE A 20 7.81 7.41 7.42
N ASN A 21 7.28 8.05 6.38
CA ASN A 21 6.33 7.42 5.46
C ASN A 21 7.02 6.64 4.31
N VAL A 22 8.34 6.76 4.15
CA VAL A 22 9.07 5.97 3.14
C VAL A 22 9.22 4.52 3.61
N VAL A 23 8.93 3.57 2.72
CA VAL A 23 9.20 2.16 2.96
C VAL A 23 10.70 1.90 2.85
N CYS A 24 11.33 1.43 3.93
CA CYS A 24 12.79 1.20 3.98
C CYS A 24 13.29 -0.03 3.19
N SER A 25 12.40 -0.84 2.61
CA SER A 25 12.78 -2.10 1.95
C SER A 25 11.78 -2.52 0.87
N SER A 26 12.29 -3.19 -0.18
CA SER A 26 11.47 -3.87 -1.19
C SER A 26 10.70 -5.08 -0.63
N ALA A 27 11.06 -5.59 0.55
CA ALA A 27 10.44 -6.76 1.16
C ALA A 27 8.91 -6.62 1.33
N ALA A 28 8.41 -5.41 1.56
CA ALA A 28 6.97 -5.15 1.61
C ALA A 28 6.29 -5.40 0.25
N ALA A 29 6.92 -4.97 -0.85
CA ALA A 29 6.43 -5.24 -2.21
C ALA A 29 6.59 -6.73 -2.59
N GLU A 30 7.69 -7.38 -2.18
CA GLU A 30 7.92 -8.81 -2.42
C GLU A 30 6.88 -9.69 -1.71
N ARG A 31 6.41 -9.29 -0.53
CA ARG A 31 5.31 -9.96 0.17
C ARG A 31 4.01 -9.86 -0.65
N ASN A 32 3.75 -8.72 -1.29
CA ASN A 32 2.60 -8.56 -2.19
C ASN A 32 2.72 -9.48 -3.42
N PHE A 33 3.89 -9.55 -4.06
CA PHE A 33 4.11 -10.46 -5.20
C PHE A 33 4.02 -11.94 -4.80
N SER A 34 4.40 -12.30 -3.58
CA SER A 34 4.21 -13.65 -3.08
C SER A 34 2.73 -13.99 -2.90
N THR A 35 1.91 -13.03 -2.45
CA THR A 35 0.45 -13.16 -2.39
C THR A 35 -0.21 -13.13 -3.78
N HIS A 36 0.41 -12.50 -4.78
CA HIS A 36 -0.10 -12.51 -6.15
C HIS A 36 -0.32 -13.93 -6.69
N LYS A 37 0.62 -14.86 -6.44
CA LYS A 37 0.45 -16.29 -6.82
C LYS A 37 -0.75 -16.97 -6.17
N PHE A 38 -1.24 -16.45 -5.05
CA PHE A 38 -2.41 -16.95 -4.35
C PHE A 38 -3.72 -16.40 -4.94
N VAL A 39 -3.77 -15.10 -5.24
CA VAL A 39 -4.96 -14.43 -5.83
C VAL A 39 -5.11 -14.76 -7.32
N HIS A 40 -3.99 -14.94 -8.02
CA HIS A 40 -3.93 -15.20 -9.46
C HIS A 40 -3.11 -16.47 -9.73
N SER A 41 -3.78 -17.49 -10.27
CA SER A 41 -3.06 -18.62 -10.87
C SER A 41 -3.06 -18.47 -12.40
N THR A 42 -1.88 -18.52 -12.99
CA THR A 42 -1.67 -18.44 -14.45
C THR A 42 -2.37 -19.57 -15.21
N LEU A 43 -2.67 -20.69 -14.52
CA LEU A 43 -3.30 -21.89 -15.09
C LEU A 43 -4.83 -21.85 -15.16
N ARG A 44 -5.53 -21.19 -14.22
CA ARG A 44 -7.01 -21.24 -14.16
C ARG A 44 -7.70 -19.88 -14.22
N ASN A 45 -7.00 -18.78 -13.94
CA ASN A 45 -7.59 -17.43 -13.89
C ASN A 45 -6.76 -16.40 -14.67
N ARG A 46 -6.18 -16.73 -15.84
CA ARG A 46 -5.27 -15.81 -16.55
C ARG A 46 -5.97 -14.48 -16.90
N LEU A 47 -5.50 -13.39 -16.27
CA LEU A 47 -5.98 -12.04 -16.49
C LEU A 47 -5.00 -11.32 -17.42
N ALA A 48 -5.47 -10.26 -18.08
CA ALA A 48 -4.56 -9.36 -18.77
C ALA A 48 -3.67 -8.65 -17.73
N PRO A 49 -2.40 -8.33 -18.05
CA PRO A 49 -1.48 -7.67 -17.12
C PRO A 49 -2.07 -6.41 -16.46
N GLU A 50 -2.77 -5.58 -17.24
CA GLU A 50 -3.45 -4.37 -16.73
C GLU A 50 -4.51 -4.69 -15.65
N ARG A 51 -5.24 -5.81 -15.80
CA ARG A 51 -6.25 -6.23 -14.82
C ARG A 51 -5.62 -6.81 -13.56
N VAL A 52 -4.46 -7.46 -13.70
CA VAL A 52 -3.67 -7.95 -12.57
C VAL A 52 -3.20 -6.80 -11.70
N GLU A 53 -2.62 -5.76 -12.31
CA GLU A 53 -2.12 -4.58 -11.59
C GLU A 53 -3.23 -3.89 -10.79
N LYS A 54 -4.41 -3.71 -11.39
CA LYS A 54 -5.59 -3.16 -10.70
C LYS A 54 -6.02 -4.05 -9.52
N LEU A 55 -6.02 -5.36 -9.69
CA LEU A 55 -6.41 -6.30 -8.64
C LEU A 55 -5.40 -6.30 -7.47
N GLU A 56 -4.10 -6.25 -7.76
CA GLU A 56 -3.06 -6.11 -6.75
C GLU A 56 -3.19 -4.80 -5.99
N HIS A 57 -3.43 -3.70 -6.70
CA HIS A 57 -3.66 -2.39 -6.11
C HIS A 57 -4.87 -2.40 -5.16
N ILE A 58 -6.01 -2.96 -5.60
CA ILE A 58 -7.21 -3.08 -4.76
C ILE A 58 -6.91 -3.96 -3.55
N PHE A 59 -6.34 -5.16 -3.74
CA PHE A 59 -6.06 -6.09 -2.65
C PHE A 59 -5.12 -5.48 -1.59
N PHE A 60 -4.09 -4.78 -2.02
CA PHE A 60 -3.14 -4.12 -1.13
C PHE A 60 -3.77 -2.99 -0.32
N ASN A 61 -4.64 -2.19 -0.95
CA ASN A 61 -5.26 -1.02 -0.34
C ASN A 61 -6.62 -1.30 0.32
N ALA A 62 -7.23 -2.46 0.11
CA ALA A 62 -8.54 -2.81 0.68
C ALA A 62 -8.55 -2.76 2.23
N LYS A 63 -7.40 -2.98 2.87
CA LYS A 63 -7.23 -2.85 4.33
C LYS A 63 -7.11 -1.40 4.81
N ASN A 64 -6.82 -0.47 3.89
CA ASN A 64 -6.62 0.95 4.19
C ASN A 64 -7.90 1.78 3.94
N CYS A 65 -8.82 1.30 3.11
CA CYS A 65 -10.17 1.87 3.01
C CYS A 65 -11.06 1.30 4.12
N SER A 66 -11.71 2.15 4.90
CA SER A 66 -12.83 1.74 5.73
C SER A 66 -14.02 1.39 4.81
N THR A 67 -14.77 0.36 5.17
CA THR A 67 -15.98 -0.08 4.45
C THR A 67 -16.99 1.07 4.27
N ASP A 68 -16.95 2.05 5.17
CA ASP A 68 -17.85 3.22 5.22
C ASP A 68 -17.54 4.29 4.14
N GLU A 69 -16.40 4.22 3.44
CA GLU A 69 -16.05 5.17 2.37
C GLU A 69 -16.62 4.77 0.99
N LEU A 70 -17.28 3.60 0.91
CA LEU A 70 -17.81 3.01 -0.33
C LEU A 70 -19.34 3.07 -0.45
N GLU A 71 -20.03 3.64 0.55
CA GLU A 71 -21.46 3.97 0.53
C GLU A 71 -21.72 5.42 0.08
#